data_AF-A0A2H3GPV7-F1
#
_entry.id   AF-A0A2H3GPV7-F1
#
_cell.length_a   1.000
_cell.length_b   1.000
_cell.length_c   1.000
_cell.angle_alpha   90.00
_cell.angle_beta   90.00
_cell.angle_gamma   90.00
#
_symmetry.space_group_name_H-M   'P 1'
#
loop_
_entity.id
_entity.type
_entity.pdbx_description
1 polymer ?
#
loop_
_entity_poly.entity_id
_entity_poly.type
_entity_poly.pdbx_seq_one_letter_code
_entity_poly.pdbx_strand_id
1 'polypeptide(L)'
;MGLIQLKKFDILHRDIKPGNILIRKRTPETFQIVLADFGFAGKYTEESEYFYGTACYKAPEIFDESARVVDDRSDVWSTGIVVLEKMYGLDKGRHPKPKYDSEREEWYANWQKEVRQKVENINCESELGGLMKIMLEGIFVDCGERVDAKRCHGTGSRIKLWRRHSLRARWWKSWVKWVDGTPEMRQTDSQGERERKRNVTNES
;
A
#
# COMPACT_ATOMS: atom_id res chain seq x y z
N MET A 1 -11.99 -6.15 0.51
CA MET A 1 -13.35 -5.76 0.02
C MET A 1 -13.29 -4.65 -1.02
N GLY A 2 -12.65 -3.50 -0.76
CA GLY A 2 -12.54 -2.41 -1.75
C GLY A 2 -11.99 -2.85 -3.11
N LEU A 3 -10.82 -3.49 -3.14
CA LEU A 3 -10.21 -4.00 -4.39
C LEU A 3 -11.08 -5.03 -5.12
N ILE A 4 -11.79 -5.90 -4.39
CA ILE A 4 -12.75 -6.86 -5.00
C ILE A 4 -13.87 -6.11 -5.72
N GLN A 5 -14.32 -4.98 -5.16
CA GLN A 5 -15.34 -4.17 -5.79
C GLN A 5 -14.83 -3.47 -7.05
N LEU A 6 -13.59 -2.96 -7.05
CA LEU A 6 -12.97 -2.37 -8.24
C LEU A 6 -12.82 -3.41 -9.36
N LYS A 7 -12.37 -4.63 -9.02
CA LYS A 7 -12.26 -5.74 -9.97
C LYS A 7 -13.58 -6.07 -10.67
N LYS A 8 -14.72 -6.01 -9.96
CA LYS A 8 -16.05 -6.25 -10.58
C LYS A 8 -16.42 -5.23 -11.65
N PHE A 9 -15.81 -4.06 -11.63
CA PHE A 9 -16.02 -3.01 -12.62
C PHE A 9 -14.85 -2.89 -13.59
N ASP A 10 -13.91 -3.85 -13.58
CA ASP A 10 -12.66 -3.81 -14.34
C ASP A 10 -11.82 -2.55 -14.12
N ILE A 11 -11.81 -2.04 -12.89
CA ILE A 11 -11.08 -0.84 -12.51
C ILE A 11 -9.83 -1.21 -11.71
N LEU A 12 -8.71 -0.60 -12.08
CA LEU A 12 -7.50 -0.50 -11.27
C LEU A 12 -7.48 0.83 -10.55
N HIS A 13 -7.02 0.87 -9.30
CA HIS A 13 -6.79 2.12 -8.59
C HIS A 13 -5.44 2.75 -8.96
N ARG A 14 -4.38 1.94 -9.16
CA ARG A 14 -3.01 2.34 -9.58
C ARG A 14 -2.21 3.25 -8.62
N ASP A 15 -2.82 3.75 -7.55
CA ASP A 15 -2.14 4.61 -6.57
C ASP A 15 -2.58 4.30 -5.13
N ILE A 16 -2.63 3.02 -4.80
CA ILE A 16 -2.83 2.57 -3.43
C ILE A 16 -1.60 2.95 -2.59
N LYS A 17 -1.79 3.89 -1.67
CA LYS A 17 -0.79 4.39 -0.72
C LYS A 17 -1.48 4.80 0.58
N PRO A 18 -0.74 5.04 1.69
CA PRO A 18 -1.36 5.37 2.97
C PRO A 18 -2.27 6.60 2.91
N GLY A 19 -1.89 7.61 2.11
CA GLY A 19 -2.69 8.83 1.92
C GLY A 19 -4.04 8.63 1.21
N ASN A 20 -4.21 7.51 0.49
CA ASN A 20 -5.41 7.19 -0.28
C ASN A 20 -6.29 6.14 0.42
N ILE A 21 -5.98 5.78 1.67
CA ILE A 21 -6.78 4.88 2.50
C ILE A 21 -7.35 5.68 3.66
N LEU A 22 -8.62 6.06 3.55
CA LEU A 22 -9.29 6.94 4.50
C LEU A 22 -10.15 6.15 5.48
N ILE A 23 -10.36 6.72 6.66
CA ILE A 23 -11.34 6.23 7.62
C ILE A 23 -12.63 7.00 7.42
N ARG A 24 -13.65 6.30 6.94
CA ARG A 24 -14.99 6.86 6.75
C ARG A 24 -15.77 6.93 8.05
N LYS A 25 -15.63 5.92 8.91
CA LYS A 25 -16.33 5.83 10.19
C LYS A 25 -15.49 5.10 11.21
N ARG A 26 -15.59 5.50 12.47
CA ARG A 26 -14.96 4.82 13.61
C ARG A 26 -15.91 4.78 14.79
N THR A 27 -15.99 3.65 15.45
CA THR A 27 -16.59 3.44 16.78
C THR A 27 -15.51 2.83 17.69
N PRO A 28 -15.72 2.74 19.01
CA PRO A 28 -14.78 2.07 19.90
C PRO A 28 -14.51 0.61 19.49
N GLU A 29 -15.47 -0.03 18.83
CA GLU A 29 -15.38 -1.39 18.36
C GLU A 29 -14.91 -1.41 16.89
N THR A 30 -15.58 -0.73 15.97
CA THR A 30 -15.38 -0.87 14.52
C THR A 30 -14.68 0.32 13.89
N PHE A 31 -14.17 0.13 12.68
CA PHE A 31 -13.77 1.19 11.78
C PHE A 31 -14.13 0.76 10.37
N GLN A 32 -14.43 1.74 9.54
CA GLN A 32 -14.70 1.56 8.13
C GLN A 32 -13.64 2.32 7.36
N ILE A 33 -12.83 1.58 6.60
CA ILE A 33 -11.90 2.16 5.64
C ILE A 33 -12.52 2.22 4.25
N VAL A 34 -12.13 3.23 3.50
CA VAL A 34 -12.47 3.43 2.10
C VAL A 34 -11.23 3.81 1.33
N LEU A 35 -11.21 3.47 0.05
CA LEU A 35 -10.22 3.98 -0.90
C LEU A 35 -10.67 5.34 -1.38
N ALA A 36 -9.72 6.24 -1.61
CA ALA A 36 -9.94 7.59 -2.11
C ALA A 36 -8.90 7.93 -3.17
N ASP A 37 -9.13 9.04 -3.88
CA ASP A 37 -8.26 9.53 -4.95
C ASP A 37 -8.14 8.55 -6.14
N PHE A 38 -9.15 8.61 -7.01
CA PHE A 38 -9.23 7.82 -8.25
C PHE A 38 -8.63 8.56 -9.44
N GLY A 39 -7.78 9.57 -9.23
CA GLY A 39 -7.21 10.39 -10.31
C GLY A 39 -6.33 9.61 -11.30
N PHE A 40 -5.84 8.45 -10.90
CA PHE A 40 -5.08 7.51 -11.75
C PHE A 40 -5.82 6.19 -12.01
N ALA A 41 -7.10 6.09 -11.62
CA ALA A 41 -7.85 4.87 -11.79
C ALA A 41 -8.27 4.68 -13.26
N GLY A 42 -8.20 3.45 -13.75
CA GLY A 42 -8.44 3.16 -15.17
C GLY A 42 -8.76 1.69 -15.44
N LYS A 43 -9.04 1.37 -16.70
CA LYS A 43 -9.36 -0.01 -17.12
C LYS A 43 -8.08 -0.84 -17.28
N TYR A 44 -8.20 -2.16 -17.17
CA TYR A 44 -7.08 -3.11 -17.33
C TYR A 44 -6.32 -2.99 -18.67
N THR A 45 -6.94 -2.43 -19.71
CA THR A 45 -6.41 -2.40 -21.08
C THR A 45 -5.65 -1.12 -21.46
N GLU A 46 -5.58 -0.14 -20.56
CA GLU A 46 -4.90 1.15 -20.83
C GLU A 46 -3.40 1.01 -20.60
N GLU A 47 -2.69 0.49 -21.61
CA GLU A 47 -1.25 0.18 -21.53
C GLU A 47 -0.34 1.41 -21.37
N SER A 48 -0.77 2.56 -21.87
CA SER A 48 0.00 3.81 -21.84
C SER A 48 0.06 4.50 -20.47
N GLU A 49 -0.56 3.92 -19.44
CA GLU A 49 -0.84 4.58 -18.16
C GLU A 49 -0.20 3.89 -16.93
N TYR A 50 0.55 2.81 -17.14
CA TYR A 50 1.11 2.03 -16.03
C TYR A 50 2.11 2.82 -15.17
N PHE A 51 2.71 3.88 -15.70
CA PHE A 51 3.67 4.70 -14.95
C PHE A 51 3.05 5.75 -14.01
N TYR A 52 1.73 5.86 -13.88
CA TYR A 52 1.11 6.75 -12.90
C TYR A 52 1.23 6.26 -11.45
N GLY A 53 1.02 7.15 -10.48
CA GLY A 53 1.05 6.81 -9.05
C GLY A 53 2.44 6.81 -8.40
N THR A 54 2.49 6.35 -7.15
CA THR A 54 3.64 6.53 -6.26
C THR A 54 4.64 5.37 -6.34
N ALA A 55 5.86 5.64 -6.83
CA ALA A 55 6.85 4.64 -7.24
C ALA A 55 7.13 3.51 -6.23
N CYS A 56 7.28 3.82 -4.94
CA CYS A 56 7.62 2.82 -3.92
C CYS A 56 6.50 1.82 -3.62
N TYR A 57 5.25 2.11 -3.99
CA TYR A 57 4.12 1.17 -3.82
C TYR A 57 3.82 0.36 -5.08
N LYS A 58 4.49 0.64 -6.20
CA LYS A 58 4.23 -0.03 -7.47
C LYS A 58 4.75 -1.45 -7.50
N ALA A 59 4.03 -2.26 -8.25
CA ALA A 59 4.32 -3.66 -8.47
C ALA A 59 5.42 -3.87 -9.53
N PRO A 60 6.17 -5.00 -9.50
CA PRO A 60 7.29 -5.28 -10.41
C PRO A 60 7.00 -5.13 -11.90
N GLU A 61 5.86 -5.64 -12.31
CA GLU A 61 5.37 -5.66 -13.69
C GLU A 61 5.17 -4.26 -14.27
N ILE A 62 5.07 -3.22 -13.42
CA ILE A 62 4.96 -1.84 -13.88
C ILE A 62 6.29 -1.31 -14.44
N PHE A 63 7.41 -1.90 -14.03
CA PHE A 63 8.76 -1.51 -14.44
C PHE A 63 9.38 -2.46 -15.46
N ASP A 64 8.69 -3.55 -15.78
CA ASP A 64 9.13 -4.55 -16.74
C ASP A 64 8.39 -4.33 -18.06
N GLU A 65 9.08 -3.83 -19.07
CA GLU A 65 8.51 -3.60 -20.40
C GLU A 65 8.06 -4.90 -21.09
N SER A 66 8.56 -6.06 -20.63
CA SER A 66 8.16 -7.37 -21.12
C SER A 66 6.92 -7.94 -20.43
N ALA A 67 6.46 -7.29 -19.34
CA ALA A 67 5.27 -7.71 -18.63
C ALA A 67 4.03 -7.57 -19.51
N ARG A 68 3.34 -8.68 -19.73
CA ARG A 68 2.22 -8.76 -20.69
C ARG A 68 0.89 -8.27 -20.13
N VAL A 69 0.73 -8.24 -18.80
CA VAL A 69 -0.55 -7.91 -18.15
C VAL A 69 -0.31 -7.18 -16.84
N VAL A 70 -1.06 -6.09 -16.63
CA VAL A 70 -1.21 -5.40 -15.34
C VAL A 70 -2.68 -5.53 -14.93
N ASP A 71 -2.94 -6.10 -13.76
CA ASP A 71 -4.31 -6.31 -13.29
C ASP A 71 -4.47 -6.05 -11.77
N ASP A 72 -5.59 -6.50 -11.17
CA ASP A 72 -5.91 -6.17 -9.78
C ASP A 72 -4.82 -6.63 -8.80
N ARG A 73 -3.96 -7.57 -9.20
CA ARG A 73 -2.83 -8.06 -8.43
C ARG A 73 -1.78 -6.97 -8.20
N SER A 74 -1.70 -5.97 -9.07
CA SER A 74 -0.84 -4.80 -8.87
C SER A 74 -1.32 -3.95 -7.69
N ASP A 75 -2.64 -3.73 -7.55
CA ASP A 75 -3.21 -3.03 -6.38
C ASP A 75 -3.09 -3.87 -5.09
N VAL A 76 -3.14 -5.20 -5.19
CA VAL A 76 -2.87 -6.12 -4.06
C VAL A 76 -1.43 -5.96 -3.59
N TRP A 77 -0.46 -5.91 -4.51
CA TRP A 77 0.94 -5.64 -4.19
C TRP A 77 1.10 -4.31 -3.46
N SER A 78 0.54 -3.23 -4.00
CA SER A 78 0.60 -1.90 -3.39
C SER A 78 0.01 -1.90 -1.96
N THR A 79 -1.09 -2.64 -1.75
CA THR A 79 -1.65 -2.84 -0.41
C THR A 79 -0.67 -3.57 0.51
N GLY A 80 0.05 -4.58 0.01
CA GLY A 80 1.09 -5.28 0.74
C GLY A 80 2.22 -4.34 1.19
N ILE A 81 2.70 -3.47 0.30
CA ILE A 81 3.72 -2.46 0.65
C ILE A 81 3.23 -1.50 1.74
N VAL A 82 1.97 -1.05 1.67
CA VAL A 82 1.38 -0.22 2.74
C VAL A 82 1.40 -0.94 4.09
N VAL A 83 1.03 -2.23 4.11
CA VAL A 83 1.05 -3.00 5.36
C VAL A 83 2.48 -3.22 5.86
N LEU A 84 3.45 -3.51 4.98
CA LEU A 84 4.88 -3.59 5.34
C LEU A 84 5.38 -2.28 5.96
N GLU A 85 5.09 -1.15 5.33
CA GLU A 85 5.48 0.17 5.82
C GLU A 85 4.92 0.42 7.22
N LYS A 86 3.60 0.25 7.40
CA LYS A 86 2.93 0.67 8.63
C LYS A 86 3.06 -0.32 9.78
N MET A 87 3.19 -1.61 9.49
CA MET A 87 3.13 -2.66 10.51
C MET A 87 4.49 -3.30 10.79
N TYR A 88 5.39 -3.27 9.82
CA TYR A 88 6.71 -3.88 9.91
C TYR A 88 7.86 -2.87 9.80
N GLY A 89 7.57 -1.59 9.54
CA GLY A 89 8.57 -0.53 9.50
C GLY A 89 9.49 -0.66 8.29
N LEU A 90 8.93 -0.85 7.10
CA LEU A 90 9.66 -0.72 5.84
C LEU A 90 10.00 0.77 5.63
N ASP A 91 11.30 1.08 5.57
CA ASP A 91 11.81 2.45 5.50
C ASP A 91 12.05 2.88 4.05
N LYS A 92 11.01 3.45 3.42
CA LYS A 92 11.11 4.02 2.07
C LYS A 92 12.01 5.27 2.00
N GLY A 93 12.34 5.90 3.13
CA GLY A 93 13.19 7.11 3.15
C GLY A 93 14.62 6.85 2.69
N ARG A 94 15.09 5.61 2.81
CA ARG A 94 16.42 5.15 2.33
C ARG A 94 16.48 4.98 0.81
N HIS A 95 15.34 4.99 0.14
CA HIS A 95 15.23 4.81 -1.31
C HIS A 95 14.55 6.04 -1.93
N PRO A 96 15.22 7.21 -1.97
CA PRO A 96 14.66 8.41 -2.55
C PRO A 96 14.29 8.19 -4.01
N LYS A 97 13.19 8.79 -4.46
CA LYS A 97 12.70 8.63 -5.84
C LYS A 97 13.82 8.95 -6.85
N PRO A 98 14.03 8.12 -7.89
CA PRO A 98 15.03 8.40 -8.92
C PRO A 98 14.75 9.76 -9.57
N LYS A 99 15.81 10.52 -9.84
CA LYS A 99 15.68 11.84 -10.49
C LYS A 99 15.57 11.71 -11.99
N TYR A 100 16.23 10.70 -12.55
CA TYR A 100 16.30 10.46 -13.99
C TYR A 100 15.78 9.07 -14.35
N ASP A 101 15.34 8.92 -15.59
CA ASP A 101 14.74 7.67 -16.06
C ASP A 101 15.77 6.54 -16.12
N SER A 102 17.03 6.87 -16.42
CA SER A 102 18.17 5.94 -16.41
C SER A 102 18.46 5.33 -15.03
N GLU A 103 18.00 5.95 -13.94
CA GLU A 103 18.19 5.45 -12.57
C GLU A 103 17.06 4.52 -12.12
N ARG A 104 15.96 4.44 -12.89
CA ARG A 104 14.72 3.76 -12.43
C ARG A 104 14.92 2.26 -12.23
N GLU A 105 15.60 1.58 -13.15
CA GLU A 105 15.83 0.14 -13.07
C GLU A 105 16.67 -0.23 -11.84
N GLU A 106 17.82 0.44 -11.67
CA GLU A 106 18.71 0.20 -10.52
C GLU A 106 18.01 0.55 -9.20
N TRP A 107 17.33 1.69 -9.15
CA TRP A 107 16.55 2.09 -7.98
C TRP A 107 15.51 1.03 -7.62
N TYR A 108 14.80 0.52 -8.61
CA TYR A 108 13.74 -0.45 -8.40
C TYR A 108 14.29 -1.80 -7.96
N ALA A 109 15.38 -2.28 -8.57
CA ALA A 109 16.07 -3.50 -8.14
C ALA A 109 16.51 -3.42 -6.68
N ASN A 110 17.06 -2.28 -6.26
CA ASN A 110 17.44 -2.02 -4.87
C ASN A 110 16.23 -1.98 -3.93
N TRP A 111 15.14 -1.32 -4.33
CA TRP A 111 13.90 -1.26 -3.57
C TRP A 111 13.29 -2.66 -3.38
N GLN A 112 13.24 -3.46 -4.44
CA GLN A 112 12.76 -4.85 -4.37
C GLN A 112 13.60 -5.71 -3.42
N LYS A 113 14.93 -5.51 -3.40
CA LYS A 113 15.83 -6.21 -2.48
C LYS A 113 15.49 -5.89 -1.02
N GLU A 114 15.26 -4.63 -0.69
CA GLU A 114 14.85 -4.19 0.65
C GLU A 114 13.49 -4.80 1.04
N VAL A 115 12.49 -4.73 0.14
CA VAL A 115 11.17 -5.34 0.35
C VAL A 115 11.30 -6.84 0.62
N ARG A 116 12.11 -7.55 -0.19
CA ARG A 116 12.33 -9.00 -0.03
C ARG A 116 12.94 -9.33 1.32
N GLN A 117 14.03 -8.67 1.67
CA GLN A 117 14.70 -8.88 2.95
C GLN A 117 13.74 -8.61 4.11
N LYS A 118 12.86 -7.60 3.98
CA LYS A 118 11.84 -7.32 4.99
C LYS A 118 10.84 -8.47 5.12
N VAL A 119 10.28 -8.96 4.01
CA VAL A 119 9.28 -10.05 3.99
C VAL A 119 9.84 -11.36 4.53
N GLU A 120 11.08 -11.71 4.19
CA GLU A 120 11.76 -12.92 4.67
C GLU A 120 11.90 -12.93 6.21
N ASN A 121 12.14 -11.76 6.79
CA ASN A 121 12.28 -11.59 8.24
C ASN A 121 10.95 -11.51 9.00
N ILE A 122 9.80 -11.54 8.32
CA ILE A 122 8.49 -11.53 8.99
C ILE A 122 8.20 -12.91 9.58
N ASN A 123 7.85 -12.93 10.87
CA ASN A 123 7.33 -14.12 11.53
C ASN A 123 6.00 -14.56 10.89
N CYS A 124 6.06 -15.63 10.10
CA CYS A 124 4.93 -16.21 9.37
C CYS A 124 3.95 -16.98 10.24
N GLU A 125 4.29 -17.28 11.50
CA GLU A 125 3.36 -17.90 12.43
C GLU A 125 2.30 -16.91 12.94
N SER A 126 2.52 -15.61 12.72
CA SER A 126 1.51 -14.59 12.99
C SER A 126 0.47 -14.54 11.86
N GLU A 127 -0.79 -14.29 12.20
CA GLU A 127 -1.90 -14.16 11.23
C GLU A 127 -1.58 -13.12 10.13
N LEU A 128 -1.04 -11.96 10.54
CA LEU A 128 -0.65 -10.90 9.62
C LEU A 128 0.59 -11.30 8.80
N GLY A 129 1.56 -11.98 9.41
CA GLY A 129 2.77 -12.42 8.71
C GLY A 129 2.48 -13.46 7.63
N GLY A 130 1.57 -14.41 7.90
CA GLY A 130 1.09 -15.35 6.89
C GLY A 130 0.38 -14.66 5.73
N LEU A 131 -0.48 -13.66 6.02
CA LEU A 131 -1.11 -12.86 4.96
C LEU A 131 -0.08 -12.06 4.16
N MET A 132 0.92 -11.46 4.82
CA MET A 132 1.98 -10.70 4.14
C MET A 132 2.80 -11.57 3.21
N LYS A 133 3.19 -12.76 3.66
CA LYS A 133 3.87 -13.72 2.80
C LYS A 133 3.03 -14.11 1.60
N ILE A 134 1.70 -14.18 1.72
CA ILE A 134 0.80 -14.53 0.62
C ILE A 134 0.59 -13.34 -0.33
N MET A 135 0.32 -12.14 0.18
CA MET A 135 0.12 -10.93 -0.62
C MET A 135 1.36 -10.52 -1.41
N LEU A 136 2.53 -10.84 -0.85
CA LEU A 136 3.84 -10.59 -1.44
C LEU A 136 4.53 -11.90 -1.85
N GLU A 137 3.83 -13.03 -1.87
CA GLU A 137 4.34 -14.29 -2.44
C GLU A 137 4.34 -14.14 -3.96
N GLY A 138 5.35 -14.70 -4.62
CA GLY A 138 5.49 -14.52 -6.07
C GLY A 138 6.07 -13.16 -6.45
N ILE A 139 6.99 -12.61 -5.64
CA ILE A 139 7.86 -11.47 -6.02
C ILE A 139 8.56 -11.72 -7.39
N PHE A 140 8.67 -12.97 -7.83
CA PHE A 140 9.43 -13.40 -9.02
C PHE A 140 8.64 -14.12 -10.10
N VAL A 141 7.32 -14.12 -10.05
CA VAL A 141 6.59 -14.68 -11.16
C VAL A 141 5.66 -13.63 -11.73
N ASP A 142 5.50 -13.69 -13.04
CA ASP A 142 4.49 -12.99 -13.83
C ASP A 142 3.28 -12.64 -12.98
N CYS A 143 2.69 -11.46 -13.17
CA CYS A 143 1.48 -11.03 -12.45
C CYS A 143 0.46 -12.20 -12.34
N GLY A 144 0.43 -13.06 -13.37
CA GLY A 144 -0.19 -14.38 -13.50
C GLY A 144 -0.20 -15.30 -12.26
N GLU A 145 0.81 -15.28 -11.40
CA GLU A 145 0.89 -16.20 -10.26
C GLU A 145 0.60 -15.56 -8.90
N ARG A 146 0.52 -14.22 -8.83
CA ARG A 146 0.19 -13.55 -7.58
C ARG A 146 -1.26 -13.78 -7.17
N VAL A 147 -1.49 -13.73 -5.87
CA VAL A 147 -2.84 -13.80 -5.33
C VAL A 147 -3.64 -12.55 -5.68
N ASP A 148 -4.81 -12.77 -6.28
CA ASP A 148 -5.75 -11.70 -6.56
C ASP A 148 -6.49 -11.24 -5.28
N ALA A 149 -7.24 -10.14 -5.40
CA ALA A 149 -7.93 -9.57 -4.25
C ALA A 149 -8.94 -10.56 -3.61
N LYS A 150 -9.53 -11.46 -4.41
CA LYS A 150 -10.49 -12.46 -3.97
C LYS A 150 -9.81 -13.56 -3.15
N ARG A 151 -8.69 -14.10 -3.64
CA ARG A 151 -7.91 -15.13 -2.96
C ARG A 151 -7.31 -14.59 -1.67
N CYS A 152 -6.77 -13.37 -1.67
CA CYS A 152 -6.29 -12.67 -0.48
C CYS A 152 -7.38 -12.56 0.61
N HIS A 153 -8.59 -12.14 0.23
CA HIS A 153 -9.72 -12.08 1.15
C HIS A 153 -10.15 -13.47 1.67
N GLY A 154 -10.14 -14.49 0.80
CA GLY A 154 -10.43 -15.87 1.18
C GLY A 154 -9.43 -16.42 2.20
N THR A 155 -8.14 -16.20 1.97
CA THR A 155 -7.06 -16.56 2.90
C THR A 155 -7.27 -15.91 4.26
N GLY A 156 -7.44 -14.59 4.31
CA GLY A 156 -7.69 -13.88 5.57
C GLY A 156 -8.92 -14.38 6.31
N SER A 157 -9.94 -14.86 5.60
CA SER A 157 -11.15 -15.44 6.20
C SER A 157 -10.84 -16.79 6.86
N ARG A 158 -10.06 -17.64 6.20
CA ARG A 158 -9.64 -18.96 6.70
C ARG A 158 -8.77 -18.84 7.95
N ILE A 159 -7.83 -17.89 7.96
CA ILE A 159 -6.99 -17.61 9.14
C ILE A 159 -7.70 -16.73 10.17
N LYS A 160 -9.01 -16.48 10.01
CA LYS A 160 -9.85 -15.68 10.91
C LYS A 160 -9.39 -14.24 11.15
N LEU A 161 -8.51 -13.71 10.30
CA LEU A 161 -7.98 -12.36 10.38
C LEU A 161 -9.10 -11.30 10.38
N TRP A 162 -10.21 -11.58 9.70
CA TRP A 162 -11.34 -10.65 9.59
C TRP A 162 -12.38 -10.77 10.72
N ARG A 163 -12.31 -11.79 11.59
CA ARG A 163 -13.33 -11.98 12.63
C ARG A 163 -13.12 -10.96 13.76
N ARG A 164 -14.25 -10.30 14.13
CA ARG A 164 -14.49 -9.45 15.32
C ARG A 164 -13.24 -8.85 15.97
N HIS A 165 -13.03 -7.56 15.73
CA HIS A 165 -12.40 -6.65 16.71
C HIS A 165 -11.10 -7.17 17.30
N SER A 166 -10.03 -7.08 16.53
CA SER A 166 -8.70 -7.47 16.96
C SER A 166 -8.10 -6.51 18.01
N LEU A 167 -8.89 -5.88 18.90
CA LEU A 167 -8.41 -5.11 20.05
C LEU A 167 -7.33 -5.84 20.86
N ARG A 168 -7.34 -7.18 20.83
CA ARG A 168 -6.29 -8.05 21.42
C ARG A 168 -5.14 -8.41 20.49
N ALA A 169 -5.30 -8.36 19.17
CA ALA A 169 -4.20 -8.66 18.27
C ALA A 169 -3.16 -7.55 18.35
N ARG A 170 -1.89 -7.92 18.50
CA ARG A 170 -0.80 -6.96 18.67
C ARG A 170 -0.70 -5.97 17.50
N TRP A 171 -1.00 -6.43 16.28
CA TRP A 171 -1.00 -5.58 15.09
C TRP A 171 -2.06 -4.48 15.15
N TRP A 172 -3.22 -4.73 15.75
CA TRP A 172 -4.28 -3.74 15.89
C TRP A 172 -3.83 -2.49 16.62
N LYS A 173 -3.10 -2.67 17.72
CA LYS A 173 -2.58 -1.54 18.50
C LYS A 173 -1.62 -0.70 17.67
N SER A 174 -0.78 -1.32 16.85
CA SER A 174 0.12 -0.61 15.93
C SER A 174 -0.66 0.15 14.86
N TRP A 175 -1.72 -0.46 14.30
CA TRP A 175 -2.57 0.18 13.31
C TRP A 175 -3.35 1.36 13.89
N VAL A 176 -3.95 1.20 15.07
CA VAL A 176 -4.66 2.26 15.80
C VAL A 176 -3.72 3.42 16.13
N LYS A 177 -2.50 3.15 16.61
CA LYS A 177 -1.49 4.19 16.84
C LYS A 177 -1.16 4.99 15.56
N TRP A 178 -1.07 4.30 14.42
CA TRP A 178 -0.83 4.97 13.15
C TRP A 178 -2.01 5.86 12.75
N VAL A 179 -3.24 5.35 12.87
CA VAL A 179 -4.48 6.08 12.58
C VAL A 179 -4.69 7.29 13.49
N ASP A 180 -4.39 7.14 14.78
CA ASP A 180 -4.55 8.20 15.77
C ASP A 180 -3.45 9.28 15.66
N GLY A 181 -2.42 9.02 14.86
CA GLY A 181 -1.15 9.76 14.87
C GLY A 181 -0.42 9.59 16.20
N THR A 182 0.91 9.54 16.19
CA THR A 182 1.63 9.78 17.43
C THR A 182 1.41 11.25 17.85
N PRO A 183 1.41 11.57 19.16
CA PRO A 183 1.25 12.96 19.62
C PRO A 183 2.21 13.94 18.94
N GLU A 184 3.40 13.49 18.52
CA GLU A 184 4.36 14.31 17.77
C GLU A 184 3.86 14.69 16.36
N MET A 185 3.15 13.78 15.66
CA MET A 185 2.61 14.05 14.32
C MET A 185 1.45 15.06 14.32
N ARG A 186 0.69 15.19 15.42
CA ARG A 186 -0.36 16.19 15.55
C ARG A 186 0.19 17.61 15.75
N GLN A 187 1.42 17.73 16.27
CA GLN A 187 2.06 19.04 16.48
C GLN A 187 2.70 19.57 15.19
N THR A 188 3.32 18.71 14.38
CA THR A 188 4.00 19.11 13.13
C THR A 188 3.06 19.64 12.07
N ASP A 189 1.84 19.08 11.95
CA ASP A 189 0.87 19.57 10.97
C ASP A 189 0.34 20.97 11.37
N SER A 190 0.12 21.21 12.67
CA SER A 190 -0.37 22.50 13.15
C SER A 190 0.65 23.66 13.03
N GLN A 191 1.94 23.36 13.08
CA GLN A 191 3.01 24.35 12.87
C GLN A 191 3.31 24.57 11.39
N GLY A 192 3.40 23.49 10.59
CA GLY A 192 3.64 23.60 9.15
C GLY A 192 2.50 24.30 8.38
N GLU A 193 1.26 24.13 8.85
CA GLU A 193 0.09 24.79 8.25
C GLU A 193 -0.05 26.27 8.70
N ARG A 194 0.46 26.63 9.89
CA ARG A 194 0.58 28.03 10.34
C ARG A 194 1.70 28.79 9.63
N GLU A 195 2.82 28.15 9.34
CA GLU A 195 3.93 28.75 8.58
C GLU A 195 3.57 28.94 7.10
N ARG A 196 2.90 27.96 6.48
CA ARG A 196 2.38 28.12 5.10
C ARG A 196 1.37 29.25 4.98
N LYS A 197 0.48 29.44 5.97
CA LYS A 197 -0.48 30.55 5.96
C LYS A 197 0.16 31.92 6.19
N ARG A 198 1.27 32.01 6.94
CA ARG A 198 2.02 33.27 7.11
C ARG A 198 2.78 33.71 5.86
N ASN A 199 3.35 32.76 5.12
CA ASN A 199 4.12 33.09 3.92
C ASN A 199 3.21 33.55 2.76
N VAL A 200 1.97 33.04 2.68
CA VAL A 200 1.00 33.47 1.66
C VAL A 200 0.48 34.88 1.93
N THR A 201 0.40 35.34 3.18
CA THR A 201 -0.08 36.68 3.53
C THR A 201 1.00 37.78 3.45
N ASN A 202 2.28 37.42 3.30
CA ASN A 202 3.39 38.38 3.20
C ASN A 202 3.84 38.64 1.75
N GLU A 203 3.25 37.97 0.77
CA GLU A 203 3.53 38.16 -0.67
C GLU A 203 2.34 38.78 -1.43
N SER A 204 1.41 39.46 -0.72
CA SER A 204 0.29 40.21 -1.34
C SER A 204 0.45 41.71 -1.19
#